data_AF-A0A7W1LEP5-F1
#
_entry.id   AF-A0A7W1LEP5-F1
#
_cell.length_a   1.000
_cell.length_b   1.000
_cell.length_c   1.000
_cell.angle_alpha   90.00
_cell.angle_beta   90.00
_cell.angle_gamma   90.00
#
_symmetry.space_group_name_H-M   'P 1'
#
loop_
_entity.id
_entity.type
_entity.pdbx_description
1 polymer ?
#
loop_
_entity_poly.entity_id
_entity_poly.type
_entity_poly.pdbx_seq_one_letter_code
_entity_poly.pdbx_strand_id
1 'polypeptide(L)'
;AYGFVFYAFGMVLESSFNGAGDTWTPTYLNLFIFWLFEIPLAYLLAYRFGFDVNGVFWAITIAFSVLAIVSALLFKRGKWKTKTV
;
A
#
# COMPACT_ATOMS: atom_id res chain seq x y z
N ALA A 1 -15.69 -4.21 -8.92
CA ALA A 1 -15.41 -5.66 -8.77
C ALA A 1 -13.91 -5.94 -8.65
N TYR A 2 -13.07 -5.58 -9.63
CA TYR A 2 -11.63 -5.88 -9.60
C TYR A 2 -10.85 -5.22 -8.44
N GLY A 3 -11.24 -4.02 -7.99
CA GLY A 3 -10.60 -3.35 -6.85
C GLY A 3 -10.74 -4.06 -5.49
N PHE A 4 -11.79 -4.87 -5.30
CA PHE A 4 -11.99 -5.62 -4.05
C PHE A 4 -10.95 -6.71 -3.82
N VAL A 5 -10.42 -7.30 -4.90
CA VAL A 5 -9.39 -8.34 -4.81
C VAL A 5 -8.07 -7.73 -4.34
N PHE A 6 -7.69 -6.57 -4.88
CA PHE A 6 -6.51 -5.83 -4.42
C PHE A 6 -6.65 -5.37 -2.96
N TYR A 7 -7.84 -4.92 -2.57
CA TYR A 7 -8.13 -4.52 -1.19
C TYR A 7 -8.03 -5.72 -0.22
N ALA A 8 -8.55 -6.88 -0.59
CA ALA A 8 -8.43 -8.11 0.19
C ALA A 8 -6.97 -8.54 0.38
N PHE A 9 -6.14 -8.45 -0.67
CA PHE A 9 -4.69 -8.72 -0.55
C PHE A 9 -4.00 -7.72 0.38
N GLY A 10 -4.34 -6.43 0.29
CA GLY A 10 -3.82 -5.39 1.20
C GLY A 10 -4.11 -5.69 2.67
N MET A 11 -5.38 -6.00 3.00
CA MET A 11 -5.79 -6.33 4.36
C MET A 11 -5.10 -7.58 4.92
N VAL A 12 -4.94 -8.64 4.12
CA VAL A 12 -4.34 -9.90 4.58
C VAL A 12 -2.83 -9.72 4.83
N LEU A 13 -2.15 -8.95 3.97
CA LEU A 13 -0.73 -8.64 4.15
C LEU A 13 -0.49 -7.74 5.37
N GLU A 14 -1.26 -6.66 5.56
CA GLU A 14 -1.19 -5.82 6.76
C GLU A 14 -1.44 -6.63 8.05
N SER A 15 -2.46 -7.49 8.04
CA SER A 15 -2.77 -8.36 9.18
C SER A 15 -1.63 -9.36 9.47
N SER A 16 -0.95 -9.84 8.43
CA SER A 16 0.21 -10.74 8.55
C SER A 16 1.44 -10.04 9.14
N PHE A 17 1.67 -8.75 8.83
CA PHE A 17 2.74 -7.97 9.44
C PHE A 17 2.44 -7.60 10.89
N ASN A 18 1.20 -7.21 11.19
CA ASN A 18 0.77 -6.94 12.57
C ASN A 18 0.84 -8.20 13.45
N GLY A 19 0.52 -9.38 12.91
CA GLY A 19 0.66 -10.67 13.61
C GLY A 19 2.11 -11.15 13.80
N ALA A 20 3.07 -10.62 13.03
CA ALA A 20 4.48 -11.00 13.10
C ALA A 20 5.32 -10.17 14.11
N GLY A 21 4.71 -9.21 14.82
CA GLY A 21 5.37 -8.41 15.86
C GLY A 21 6.21 -7.23 15.34
N ASP A 22 6.24 -6.96 14.04
CA ASP A 22 6.94 -5.81 13.44
C ASP A 22 5.95 -4.75 12.95
N THR A 23 5.46 -3.91 13.86
CA THR A 23 4.48 -2.84 13.58
C THR A 23 5.10 -1.63 12.89
N TRP A 24 6.42 -1.43 12.99
CA TRP A 24 7.10 -0.28 12.42
C TRP A 24 7.23 -0.36 10.90
N THR A 25 7.55 -1.55 10.37
CA THR A 25 7.68 -1.79 8.93
C THR A 25 6.41 -1.42 8.14
N PRO A 26 5.20 -1.92 8.48
CA PRO A 26 3.97 -1.53 7.78
C PRO A 26 3.62 -0.06 8.02
N THR A 27 3.90 0.50 9.20
CA THR A 27 3.66 1.92 9.50
C THR A 27 4.42 2.85 8.55
N TYR A 28 5.72 2.60 8.36
CA TYR A 28 6.52 3.38 7.42
C TYR A 28 6.04 3.18 5.98
N LEU A 29 5.71 1.95 5.57
CA LEU A 29 5.16 1.70 4.22
C LEU A 29 3.88 2.49 3.98
N ASN A 30 2.93 2.43 4.91
CA ASN A 30 1.66 3.14 4.81
C ASN A 30 1.88 4.65 4.74
N LEU A 31 2.75 5.20 5.57
CA LEU A 31 3.06 6.62 5.56
C LEU A 31 3.66 7.04 4.21
N PHE A 32 4.66 6.34 3.70
CA PHE A 32 5.27 6.68 2.41
C PHE A 32 4.31 6.49 1.24
N ILE A 33 3.55 5.40 1.21
CA ILE A 33 2.72 5.06 0.06
C ILE A 33 1.44 5.90 0.03
N PHE A 34 0.77 6.12 1.17
CA PHE A 34 -0.43 6.94 1.18
C PHE A 34 -0.12 8.44 1.19
N TRP A 35 0.91 8.90 1.91
CA TRP A 35 1.18 10.35 1.92
C TRP A 35 2.02 10.82 0.75
N LEU A 36 3.13 10.13 0.46
CA LEU A 36 4.10 10.60 -0.54
C LEU A 36 3.82 10.06 -1.94
N PHE A 37 3.03 9.00 -2.09
CA PHE A 37 2.73 8.43 -3.39
C PHE A 37 1.27 8.62 -3.81
N GLU A 38 0.29 8.28 -2.97
CA GLU A 38 -1.14 8.42 -3.30
C GLU A 38 -1.53 9.87 -3.51
N ILE A 39 -1.21 10.79 -2.59
CA ILE A 39 -1.64 12.20 -2.70
C ILE A 39 -1.08 12.87 -3.96
N PRO A 40 0.23 12.78 -4.27
CA PRO A 40 0.75 13.36 -5.51
C PRO A 40 0.20 12.68 -6.76
N LEU A 41 0.02 11.36 -6.74
CA LEU A 41 -0.53 10.61 -7.86
C LEU A 41 -2.00 10.98 -8.11
N ALA A 42 -2.80 11.15 -7.05
CA ALA A 42 -4.18 11.60 -7.11
C ALA A 42 -4.26 13.02 -7.70
N TYR A 43 -3.38 13.92 -7.25
CA TYR A 43 -3.31 15.27 -7.82
C TYR A 43 -2.95 15.23 -9.32
N LEU A 44 -1.97 14.41 -9.70
CA LEU A 44 -1.55 14.28 -11.09
C LEU A 44 -2.67 13.71 -11.97
N LEU A 45 -3.33 12.63 -11.56
CA LEU A 45 -4.41 12.03 -12.34
C LEU A 45 -5.66 12.92 -12.38
N ALA A 46 -6.04 13.55 -11.27
CA ALA A 46 -7.21 14.42 -11.23
C ALA A 46 -7.00 15.69 -12.07
N TYR A 47 -5.90 16.41 -11.85
CA TYR A 47 -5.67 17.73 -12.47
C TYR A 47 -4.95 17.68 -13.81
N ARG A 48 -3.95 16.82 -14.00
CA ARG A 48 -3.15 16.81 -15.25
C ARG A 48 -3.82 16.00 -16.35
N PHE A 49 -4.49 14.90 -15.99
CA PHE A 49 -5.15 14.02 -16.95
C PHE A 49 -6.66 14.27 -17.08
N GLY A 50 -7.22 15.20 -16.29
CA GLY A 50 -8.64 15.58 -16.38
C GLY A 50 -9.59 14.46 -15.98
N PHE A 51 -9.13 13.50 -15.16
CA PHE A 51 -9.97 12.40 -14.67
C PHE A 51 -10.82 12.81 -13.44
N ASP A 52 -10.66 14.04 -12.93
CA ASP A 52 -11.37 14.56 -11.75
C ASP A 52 -11.40 13.51 -10.62
N VAL A 53 -12.61 13.14 -10.16
CA VAL A 53 -12.85 12.18 -9.09
C VAL A 53 -12.38 10.77 -9.47
N ASN A 54 -12.48 10.38 -10.74
CA ASN A 54 -11.97 9.08 -11.19
C ASN A 54 -10.45 8.98 -11.04
N GLY A 55 -9.73 10.10 -11.19
CA GLY A 55 -8.28 10.15 -11.01
C GLY A 55 -7.86 9.79 -9.58
N VAL A 56 -8.65 10.22 -8.59
CA VAL A 56 -8.45 9.89 -7.17
C VAL A 56 -8.70 8.40 -6.93
N PHE A 57 -9.78 7.83 -7.47
CA PHE A 57 -10.05 6.39 -7.34
C PHE A 57 -8.97 5.50 -7.96
N TRP A 58 -8.43 5.91 -9.11
CA TRP A 58 -7.29 5.24 -9.72
C TRP A 58 -6.04 5.34 -8.85
N ALA A 59 -5.74 6.53 -8.29
CA ALA A 59 -4.61 6.71 -7.39
C ALA A 59 -4.69 5.84 -6.14
N ILE A 60 -5.87 5.74 -5.50
CA ILE A 60 -6.12 4.84 -4.36
C ILE A 60 -5.82 3.39 -4.76
N THR A 61 -6.41 2.93 -5.88
CA THR A 61 -6.24 1.54 -6.34
C THR A 61 -4.78 1.21 -6.63
N ILE A 62 -4.05 2.14 -7.25
CA ILE A 62 -2.62 1.99 -7.54
C ILE A 62 -1.80 2.00 -6.24
N ALA A 63 -2.09 2.90 -5.31
CA ALA A 63 -1.41 2.99 -4.02
C ALA A 63 -1.55 1.70 -3.20
N PHE A 64 -2.77 1.16 -3.09
CA PHE A 64 -3.01 -0.14 -2.44
C PHE A 64 -2.29 -1.29 -3.15
N SER A 65 -2.23 -1.27 -4.48
CA SER A 65 -1.51 -2.30 -5.25
C SER A 65 0.00 -2.24 -5.01
N VAL A 66 0.58 -1.03 -4.98
CA VAL A 66 1.99 -0.81 -4.65
C VAL A 66 2.29 -1.23 -3.22
N LEU A 67 1.44 -0.84 -2.26
CA LEU A 67 1.54 -1.27 -0.88
C LEU A 67 1.56 -2.79 -0.76
N ALA A 68 0.63 -3.49 -1.42
CA ALA A 68 0.57 -4.95 -1.40
C ALA A 68 1.83 -5.58 -2.00
N ILE A 69 2.34 -5.07 -3.13
CA ILE A 69 3.55 -5.59 -3.77
C ILE A 69 4.79 -5.36 -2.89
N VAL A 70 4.99 -4.13 -2.40
CA VAL A 70 6.15 -3.78 -1.57
C VAL A 70 6.10 -4.54 -0.24
N SER A 71 4.92 -4.67 0.35
CA SER A 71 4.66 -5.51 1.53
C SER A 71 5.00 -6.97 1.25
N ALA A 72 4.53 -7.55 0.15
CA ALA A 72 4.85 -8.93 -0.22
C ALA A 72 6.36 -9.14 -0.47
N LEU A 73 7.05 -8.16 -1.07
CA LEU A 73 8.50 -8.19 -1.29
C LEU A 73 9.27 -8.12 0.03
N LEU A 74 8.88 -7.25 0.96
CA LEU A 74 9.48 -7.18 2.30
C LEU A 74 9.22 -8.45 3.12
N PHE A 75 8.02 -9.02 2.98
CA PHE A 75 7.68 -10.29 3.60
C PHE A 75 8.57 -11.42 3.07
N LYS A 76 8.79 -11.48 1.75
CA LYS A 76 9.72 -12.43 1.12
C LYS A 76 11.18 -12.20 1.50
N ARG A 77 11.61 -10.97 1.79
CA ARG A 77 13.00 -10.66 2.21
C ARG A 77 13.35 -11.22 3.59
N GLY A 78 12.39 -11.73 4.37
CA GLY A 78 12.68 -12.48 5.59
C GLY A 78 13.30 -11.67 6.72
N LYS A 79 13.43 -10.33 6.60
CA LYS A 79 13.94 -9.46 7.68
C LYS A 79 13.05 -9.47 8.94
N TRP A 80 11.79 -9.88 8.80
CA TRP A 80 10.90 -10.14 9.93
C TRP A 80 11.39 -11.34 10.78
N LYS A 81 12.12 -12.29 10.20
CA LYS A 81 12.71 -13.44 10.94
C LYS A 81 13.94 -13.06 11.78
N THR A 82 14.56 -11.91 11.50
CA THR A 82 15.74 -11.42 12.24
C THR A 82 15.39 -10.50 13.41
N LYS A 83 14.11 -10.16 13.60
CA LYS A 83 13.69 -9.48 14.83
C LYS A 83 13.43 -10.52 15.90
N THR A 84 14.42 -10.68 16.79
CA THR A 84 14.27 -11.37 18.06
C THR A 84 13.26 -10.60 18.92
N VAL A 85 12.19 -11.29 19.33
CA VAL A 85 11.34 -10.87 20.45
C VAL A 85 12.15 -10.88 21.73
#